data_AF-A0A3L6S925-F1
#
_entry.id   AF-A0A3L6S925-F1
#
_cell.length_a   1.000
_cell.length_b   1.000
_cell.length_c   1.000
_cell.angle_alpha   90.00
_cell.angle_beta   90.00
_cell.angle_gamma   90.00
#
_symmetry.space_group_name_H-M   'P 1'
#
loop_
_entity.id
_entity.type
_entity.pdbx_description
1 polymer ?
#
loop_
_entity_poly.entity_id
_entity_poly.type
_entity_poly.pdbx_seq_one_letter_code
_entity_poly.pdbx_strand_id
1 'polypeptide(L)'
;MEGRPQESEFTREIPTEILQDILVRLLTKDVVRSSCVSKLWCRIVRDPSFRKLHSVDHVASLSELEALLVSEKREPGRRDKASVFNVSPGKAMCHVAIPSGYSLTNVCNGFLIFALNDHNQAPAVVCNPVKGETLELPKTPSFSREDGDSVIDLDVA
;
A
#
# COMPACT_ATOMS: atom_id res chain seq x y z
N MET A 1 -10.49 38.35 51.93
CA MET A 1 -9.18 37.97 51.38
C MET A 1 -9.14 36.45 51.38
N GLU A 2 -9.02 35.72 50.30
CA GLU A 2 -9.08 35.93 48.85
C GLU A 2 -9.16 34.48 48.36
N GLY A 3 -10.05 34.15 47.43
CA GLY A 3 -10.15 32.78 46.94
C GLY A 3 -8.93 32.36 46.12
N ARG A 4 -8.76 31.04 45.93
CA ARG A 4 -8.48 30.52 44.59
C ARG A 4 -9.16 29.15 44.37
N PRO A 5 -9.64 28.89 43.15
CA PRO A 5 -10.61 27.85 42.85
C PRO A 5 -9.96 26.49 42.60
N GLN A 6 -10.78 25.46 42.71
CA GLN A 6 -10.52 24.13 42.13
C GLN A 6 -10.23 24.27 40.63
N GLU A 7 -8.98 24.12 40.23
CA GLU A 7 -8.66 23.81 38.84
C GLU A 7 -8.81 22.30 38.66
N SER A 8 -10.06 21.86 38.48
CA SER A 8 -10.29 20.60 37.76
C SER A 8 -9.85 20.83 36.33
N GLU A 9 -8.61 20.49 36.03
CA GLU A 9 -8.03 20.49 34.70
C GLU A 9 -8.72 19.39 33.87
N PHE A 10 -9.96 19.67 33.43
CA PHE A 10 -10.62 18.90 32.39
C PHE A 10 -9.86 19.17 31.09
N THR A 11 -8.77 18.46 30.87
CA THR A 11 -8.26 18.25 29.51
C THR A 11 -9.39 17.56 28.76
N ARG A 12 -10.17 18.35 28.01
CA ARG A 12 -11.24 17.85 27.12
C ARG A 12 -10.58 17.12 25.96
N GLU A 13 -10.02 15.95 26.23
CA GLU A 13 -9.45 15.10 25.20
C GLU A 13 -10.58 14.62 24.30
N ILE A 14 -10.41 14.84 22.99
CA ILE A 14 -11.37 14.40 21.98
C ILE A 14 -11.38 12.87 22.00
N PRO A 15 -12.55 12.22 22.06
CA PRO A 15 -12.65 10.76 22.01
C PRO A 15 -11.97 10.19 20.76
N THR A 16 -11.33 9.02 20.91
CA THR A 16 -10.56 8.37 19.84
C THR A 16 -11.44 8.07 18.62
N GLU A 17 -12.71 7.77 18.85
CA GLU A 17 -13.71 7.43 17.83
C GLU A 17 -13.98 8.62 16.90
N ILE A 18 -14.04 9.84 17.47
CA ILE A 18 -14.23 11.07 16.71
C ILE A 18 -12.98 11.38 15.89
N LEU A 19 -11.79 11.15 16.45
CA LEU A 19 -10.54 11.30 15.71
C LEU A 19 -10.46 10.32 14.54
N GLN A 20 -10.89 9.07 14.73
CA GLN A 20 -10.98 8.09 13.66
C GLN A 20 -11.95 8.53 12.55
N ASP A 21 -13.16 9.00 12.88
CA ASP A 21 -14.13 9.49 11.89
C ASP A 21 -13.59 10.68 11.08
N ILE A 22 -12.90 11.63 11.74
CA ILE A 22 -12.23 12.73 11.05
C ILE A 22 -11.14 12.20 10.11
N LEU A 23 -10.27 11.34 10.62
CA LEU A 23 -9.11 10.83 9.89
C LEU A 23 -9.51 9.94 8.71
N VAL A 24 -10.60 9.17 8.83
CA VAL A 24 -11.13 8.33 7.73
C VAL A 24 -11.55 9.19 6.52
N ARG A 25 -11.97 10.44 6.75
CA ARG A 25 -12.41 11.36 5.69
C ARG A 25 -11.27 12.13 5.00
N LEU A 26 -10.04 11.99 5.47
CA LEU A 26 -8.88 12.69 4.89
C LEU A 26 -8.22 11.86 3.78
N LEU A 27 -7.54 12.52 2.83
CA LEU A 27 -6.71 11.82 1.85
C LEU A 27 -5.53 11.12 2.54
N THR A 28 -5.03 10.03 1.95
CA THR A 28 -3.91 9.24 2.50
C THR A 28 -2.69 10.11 2.84
N LYS A 29 -2.35 11.08 1.98
CA LYS A 29 -1.24 12.01 2.22
C LYS A 29 -1.45 12.89 3.46
N ASP A 30 -2.69 13.29 3.72
CA ASP A 30 -3.07 14.17 4.82
C ASP A 30 -3.16 13.37 6.13
N VAL A 31 -3.68 12.15 6.09
CA VAL A 31 -3.65 11.18 7.20
C VAL A 31 -2.22 10.93 7.66
N VAL A 32 -1.29 10.65 6.75
CA VAL A 32 0.12 10.43 7.10
C VAL A 32 0.73 11.67 7.76
N ARG A 33 0.46 12.88 7.25
CA ARG A 33 0.95 14.13 7.87
C ARG A 33 0.34 14.39 9.25
N SER A 34 -0.91 14.00 9.46
CA SER A 34 -1.61 14.17 10.74
C SER A 34 -0.96 13.39 11.90
N SER A 35 -0.17 12.36 11.58
CA SER A 35 0.61 11.60 12.57
C SER A 35 1.62 12.45 13.35
N CYS A 36 1.96 13.64 12.85
CA CYS A 36 2.86 14.59 13.52
C CYS A 36 2.15 15.52 14.52
N VAL A 37 0.81 15.52 14.58
CA VAL A 37 0.04 16.43 15.45
C VAL A 37 0.15 16.03 16.92
N SER A 38 0.01 14.74 17.22
CA SER A 38 0.17 14.21 18.57
C SER A 38 0.48 12.71 18.58
N LYS A 39 0.92 12.20 19.73
CA LYS A 39 1.15 10.76 19.94
C LYS A 39 -0.12 9.92 19.73
N LEU A 40 -1.28 10.47 20.07
CA LEU A 40 -2.57 9.79 19.89
C LEU A 40 -2.91 9.65 18.41
N TRP A 41 -2.78 10.74 17.62
CA TRP A 41 -3.00 10.71 16.18
C TRP A 41 -2.01 9.77 15.49
N CYS A 42 -0.74 9.79 15.89
CA CYS A 42 0.26 8.86 15.39
C CYS A 42 -0.12 7.38 15.64
N ARG A 43 -0.66 7.08 16.84
CA ARG A 43 -1.10 5.73 17.19
C ARG A 43 -2.27 5.26 16.33
N ILE A 44 -3.27 6.12 16.13
CA ILE A 44 -4.44 5.83 15.28
C ILE A 44 -4.00 5.56 13.83
N VAL A 45 -3.17 6.43 13.25
CA VAL A 45 -2.70 6.27 11.85
C VAL A 45 -1.90 4.99 11.64
N ARG A 46 -1.18 4.52 12.66
CA ARG A 46 -0.40 3.28 12.61
C ARG A 46 -1.22 2.02 12.90
N ASP A 47 -2.45 2.16 13.40
CA ASP A 47 -3.31 1.04 13.72
C ASP A 47 -3.76 0.29 12.44
N PRO A 48 -3.57 -1.04 12.36
CA PRO A 48 -3.97 -1.82 11.19
C PRO A 48 -5.47 -1.77 10.89
N SER A 49 -6.32 -1.73 11.92
CA SER A 49 -7.77 -1.71 11.75
C SER A 49 -8.23 -0.38 11.15
N PHE A 50 -7.69 0.73 11.66
CA PHE A 50 -7.89 2.06 11.06
C PHE A 50 -7.44 2.10 9.59
N ARG A 51 -6.28 1.53 9.28
CA ARG A 51 -5.76 1.48 7.90
C ARG A 51 -6.67 0.68 6.96
N LYS A 52 -7.26 -0.42 7.45
CA LYS A 52 -8.26 -1.20 6.70
C LYS A 52 -9.52 -0.38 6.45
N LEU A 53 -10.04 0.29 7.48
CA LEU A 53 -11.22 1.15 7.36
C LEU A 53 -11.00 2.32 6.37
N HIS A 54 -9.89 3.04 6.54
CA HIS A 54 -9.52 4.15 5.66
C HIS A 54 -9.31 3.72 4.21
N SER A 55 -8.78 2.51 3.97
CA SER A 55 -8.60 2.00 2.61
C SER A 55 -9.91 1.78 1.84
N VAL A 56 -10.99 1.41 2.53
CA VAL A 56 -12.29 1.13 1.90
C VAL A 56 -13.01 2.44 1.53
N ASP A 57 -13.04 3.42 2.43
CA ASP A 57 -13.73 4.69 2.20
C ASP A 57 -12.93 5.64 1.29
N HIS A 58 -11.60 5.61 1.35
CA HIS A 58 -10.76 6.41 0.47
C HIS A 58 -10.95 5.98 -0.99
N VAL A 59 -11.07 4.68 -1.30
CA VAL A 59 -11.30 4.20 -2.68
C VAL A 59 -12.60 4.76 -3.26
N ALA A 60 -13.62 5.02 -2.45
CA ALA A 60 -14.88 5.64 -2.88
C ALA A 60 -14.79 7.17 -3.07
N SER A 61 -13.99 7.87 -2.27
CA SER A 61 -13.80 9.34 -2.35
C SER A 61 -12.84 9.79 -3.46
N LEU A 62 -12.13 8.85 -4.09
CA LEU A 62 -11.09 9.09 -5.07
C LEU A 62 -11.60 9.37 -6.50
N SER A 63 -12.76 9.99 -6.63
CA SER A 63 -13.30 10.40 -7.94
C SER A 63 -12.39 11.37 -8.73
N GLU A 64 -11.28 11.83 -8.15
CA GLU A 64 -10.21 12.63 -8.78
C GLU A 64 -8.85 11.90 -8.90
N LEU A 65 -8.77 10.57 -8.73
CA LEU A 65 -7.49 9.87 -8.67
C LEU A 65 -6.65 10.08 -9.95
N GLU A 66 -5.45 10.63 -9.78
CA GLU A 66 -4.41 10.66 -10.81
C GLU A 66 -4.05 9.22 -11.15
N ALA A 67 -4.62 8.71 -12.25
CA ALA A 67 -4.27 7.38 -12.74
C ALA A 67 -2.76 7.34 -13.03
N LEU A 68 -2.12 6.27 -12.56
CA LEU A 68 -0.73 5.99 -12.88
C LEU A 68 -0.67 4.95 -13.99
N LEU A 69 0.06 5.26 -15.06
CA LEU A 69 0.36 4.32 -16.13
C LEU A 69 1.68 3.63 -15.81
N VAL A 70 1.69 2.29 -15.85
CA VAL A 70 2.92 1.51 -15.78
C VAL A 70 3.21 0.90 -17.14
N SER A 71 4.41 1.14 -17.66
CA SER A 71 4.85 0.61 -18.95
C SER A 71 6.20 -0.07 -18.81
N GLU A 72 6.29 -1.25 -19.39
CA GLU A 72 7.53 -2.01 -19.56
C GLU A 72 8.19 -1.61 -20.90
N LYS A 73 9.50 -1.37 -20.87
CA LYS A 73 10.33 -1.09 -22.04
C LYS A 73 11.43 -2.15 -22.14
N ARG A 74 11.46 -2.84 -23.27
CA ARG A 74 12.50 -3.81 -23.65
C ARG A 74 13.29 -3.25 -24.83
N GLU A 75 14.61 -3.14 -24.66
CA GLU A 75 15.51 -2.64 -25.70
C GLU A 75 16.67 -3.64 -25.88
N PRO A 76 16.98 -4.06 -27.13
CA PRO A 76 18.10 -4.97 -27.38
C PRO A 76 19.42 -4.42 -26.81
N GLY A 77 20.12 -5.23 -26.02
CA GLY A 77 21.41 -4.85 -25.42
C GLY A 77 21.33 -3.91 -24.21
N ARG A 78 20.12 -3.56 -23.74
CA ARG A 78 19.89 -2.82 -22.49
C ARG A 78 19.14 -3.65 -21.47
N ARG A 79 19.27 -3.29 -20.19
CA ARG A 79 18.45 -3.88 -19.13
C ARG A 79 17.01 -3.39 -19.25
N ASP A 80 16.07 -4.33 -19.18
CA ASP A 80 14.63 -4.06 -19.20
C ASP A 80 14.22 -3.18 -18.02
N LYS A 81 13.24 -2.31 -18.24
CA LYS A 81 12.79 -1.34 -17.23
C LYS A 81 11.28 -1.18 -17.24
N ALA A 82 10.71 -1.07 -16.05
CA ALA A 82 9.36 -0.58 -15.83
C ALA A 82 9.41 0.91 -15.51
N SER A 83 8.50 1.69 -16.09
CA SER A 83 8.37 3.12 -15.86
C SER A 83 6.98 3.43 -15.37
N VAL A 84 6.87 4.20 -14.30
CA VAL A 84 5.59 4.65 -13.73
C VAL A 84 5.39 6.11 -14.12
N PHE A 85 4.26 6.43 -14.75
CA PHE A 85 3.92 7.76 -15.23
C PHE A 85 2.66 8.26 -14.54
N ASN A 86 2.61 9.56 -14.27
CA ASN A 86 1.32 10.21 -14.08
C ASN A 86 0.67 10.38 -15.46
N VAL A 87 -0.56 9.89 -15.64
CA VAL A 87 -1.30 9.98 -16.92
C VAL A 87 -1.44 11.44 -17.38
N SER A 88 -1.59 12.37 -16.45
CA SER A 88 -1.64 13.82 -16.71
C SER A 88 -0.67 14.52 -15.75
N PRO A 89 0.56 14.87 -16.17
CA PRO A 89 0.91 15.39 -17.50
C PRO A 89 1.69 14.41 -18.42
N GLY A 90 1.67 13.10 -18.19
CA GLY A 90 2.47 12.13 -18.96
C GLY A 90 3.94 12.06 -18.54
N LYS A 91 4.27 12.60 -17.35
CA LYS A 91 5.65 12.64 -16.83
C LYS A 91 5.98 11.34 -16.10
N ALA A 92 7.14 10.77 -16.42
CA ALA A 92 7.69 9.64 -15.67
C ALA A 92 8.02 10.08 -14.23
N MET A 93 7.48 9.36 -13.25
CA MET A 93 7.76 9.56 -11.83
C MET A 93 9.01 8.79 -11.43
N CYS A 94 9.10 7.53 -11.80
CA CYS A 94 10.23 6.67 -11.48
C CYS A 94 10.44 5.56 -12.51
N HIS A 95 11.63 4.98 -12.47
CA HIS A 95 12.04 3.85 -13.28
C HIS A 95 12.60 2.76 -12.39
N VAL A 96 12.17 1.53 -12.64
CA VAL A 96 12.62 0.34 -11.92
C VAL A 96 13.27 -0.62 -12.91
N ALA A 97 14.41 -1.20 -12.54
CA ALA A 97 15.02 -2.25 -13.33
C ALA A 97 14.21 -3.54 -13.19
N ILE A 98 13.87 -4.16 -14.31
CA ILE A 98 13.21 -5.47 -14.31
C ILE A 98 14.31 -6.54 -14.18
N PRO A 99 14.18 -7.50 -13.24
CA PRO A 99 15.10 -8.61 -13.14
C PRO A 99 15.18 -9.39 -14.46
N SER A 100 16.37 -9.90 -14.80
CA SER A 100 16.58 -10.60 -16.07
C SER A 100 15.66 -11.83 -16.20
N GLY A 101 14.91 -11.90 -17.32
CA GLY A 101 13.96 -12.97 -17.60
C GLY A 101 12.57 -12.77 -16.99
N TYR A 102 12.42 -11.84 -16.04
CA TYR A 102 11.13 -11.49 -15.47
C TYR A 102 10.37 -10.52 -16.37
N SER A 103 9.04 -10.53 -16.28
CA SER A 103 8.15 -9.56 -16.90
C SER A 103 7.27 -8.90 -15.83
N LEU A 104 6.78 -7.69 -16.10
CA LEU A 104 5.77 -7.07 -15.26
C LEU A 104 4.45 -7.82 -15.45
N THR A 105 3.95 -8.45 -14.38
CA THR A 105 2.71 -9.23 -14.44
C THR A 105 1.52 -8.50 -13.84
N ASN A 106 1.72 -7.73 -12.76
CA ASN A 106 0.64 -7.01 -12.10
C ASN A 106 1.12 -5.80 -11.29
N VAL A 107 0.17 -4.98 -10.87
CA VAL A 107 0.36 -3.87 -9.93
C VAL A 107 -0.61 -4.07 -8.77
N CYS A 108 -0.11 -4.09 -7.53
CA CYS A 108 -0.92 -4.30 -6.33
C CYS A 108 -0.60 -3.23 -5.30
N ASN A 109 -1.60 -2.41 -4.90
CA ASN A 109 -1.46 -1.37 -3.87
C ASN A 109 -0.23 -0.45 -4.06
N GLY A 110 0.09 -0.11 -5.32
CA GLY A 110 1.26 0.72 -5.66
C GLY A 110 2.59 -0.02 -5.75
N PHE A 111 2.61 -1.34 -5.53
CA PHE A 111 3.77 -2.19 -5.75
C PHE A 111 3.71 -2.85 -7.13
N LEU A 112 4.87 -3.05 -7.75
CA LEU A 112 5.01 -3.77 -9.01
C LEU A 112 5.30 -5.25 -8.74
N ILE A 113 4.67 -6.15 -9.47
CA ILE A 113 4.92 -7.59 -9.38
C ILE A 113 5.60 -8.05 -10.66
N PHE A 114 6.76 -8.68 -10.50
CA PHE A 114 7.51 -9.30 -11.57
C PHE A 114 7.48 -10.82 -11.41
N ALA A 115 7.27 -11.55 -12.50
CA ALA A 115 7.40 -13.00 -12.53
C ALA A 115 8.09 -13.48 -13.80
N LEU A 116 8.73 -14.65 -13.74
CA LEU A 116 9.23 -15.34 -14.92
C LEU A 116 8.05 -15.85 -15.76
N ASN A 117 8.15 -15.72 -17.07
CA ASN A 117 7.15 -16.26 -18.00
C ASN A 117 7.18 -17.79 -18.10
N ASP A 118 8.28 -18.40 -17.65
CA ASP A 118 8.47 -19.84 -17.70
C ASP A 118 7.98 -20.47 -16.38
N HIS A 119 7.25 -21.58 -16.46
CA HIS A 119 6.58 -22.27 -15.34
C HIS A 119 7.53 -22.85 -14.26
N ASN A 120 8.77 -22.39 -14.20
CA ASN A 120 9.69 -22.71 -13.13
C ASN A 120 9.18 -22.14 -11.80
N GLN A 121 9.47 -22.86 -10.71
CA GLN A 121 9.21 -22.45 -9.32
C GLN A 121 10.07 -21.24 -8.88
N ALA A 122 10.36 -20.30 -9.76
CA ALA A 122 11.06 -19.09 -9.38
C ALA A 122 10.12 -18.18 -8.58
N PRO A 123 10.61 -17.55 -7.50
CA PRO A 123 9.77 -16.69 -6.69
C PRO A 123 9.31 -15.48 -7.51
N ALA A 124 8.05 -15.08 -7.32
CA ALA A 124 7.59 -13.78 -7.77
C ALA A 124 8.31 -12.70 -6.97
N VAL A 125 8.52 -11.55 -7.60
CA VAL A 125 9.29 -10.45 -7.04
C VAL A 125 8.39 -9.24 -6.90
N VAL A 126 8.24 -8.72 -5.68
CA VAL A 126 7.48 -7.51 -5.38
C VAL A 126 8.46 -6.35 -5.29
N CYS A 127 8.18 -5.26 -5.99
CA CYS A 127 8.99 -4.06 -5.96
C CYS A 127 8.19 -2.85 -5.49
N ASN A 128 8.78 -2.06 -4.60
CA ASN A 128 8.33 -0.72 -4.29
C ASN A 128 8.98 0.28 -5.28
N PRO A 129 8.24 0.79 -6.27
CA PRO A 129 8.83 1.62 -7.32
C PRO A 129 9.29 3.01 -6.83
N VAL A 130 8.83 3.45 -5.65
CA VAL A 130 9.22 4.75 -5.06
C VAL A 130 10.53 4.62 -4.28
N LYS A 131 10.73 3.49 -3.59
CA LYS A 131 11.95 3.23 -2.81
C LYS A 131 13.03 2.49 -3.59
N GLY A 132 12.69 1.84 -4.69
CA GLY A 132 13.58 0.93 -5.41
C GLY A 132 13.86 -0.39 -4.66
N GLU A 133 13.17 -0.62 -3.54
CA GLU A 133 13.28 -1.84 -2.75
C GLU A 133 12.56 -2.99 -3.45
N THR A 134 13.13 -4.18 -3.33
CA THR A 134 12.62 -5.39 -3.97
C THR A 134 12.62 -6.53 -2.96
N LEU A 135 11.55 -7.33 -2.97
CA LEU A 135 11.34 -8.46 -2.08
C LEU A 135 10.93 -9.69 -2.89
N GLU A 136 11.64 -10.79 -2.71
CA GLU A 136 11.24 -12.09 -3.25
C GLU A 136 10.12 -12.68 -2.39
N LEU A 137 9.03 -13.08 -3.03
CA LEU A 137 7.94 -13.79 -2.36
C LEU A 137 8.31 -15.26 -2.16
N PRO A 138 7.79 -15.90 -1.11
CA PRO A 138 7.92 -17.33 -0.94
C PRO A 138 7.42 -18.06 -2.18
N LYS A 139 8.16 -19.10 -2.59
CA LYS A 139 7.69 -20.01 -3.62
C LYS A 139 6.43 -20.69 -3.11
N THR A 140 5.37 -20.67 -3.91
CA THR A 140 4.21 -21.50 -3.61
C THR A 140 4.65 -22.96 -3.60
N PRO A 141 4.32 -23.73 -2.55
CA PRO A 141 4.56 -25.17 -2.57
C PRO A 141 3.79 -25.74 -3.77
N SER A 142 4.47 -26.57 -4.56
CA SER A 142 3.82 -27.29 -5.64
C SER A 142 2.76 -28.20 -5.02
N PHE A 143 1.49 -27.81 -5.13
CA PHE A 143 0.39 -28.73 -4.89
C PHE A 143 0.47 -29.81 -5.96
N SER A 144 1.10 -30.94 -5.65
CA SER A 144 0.82 -32.17 -6.36
C SER A 144 -0.64 -32.48 -6.10
N ARG A 145 -1.47 -32.18 -7.10
CA ARG A 145 -2.86 -32.60 -7.16
C ARG A 145 -2.87 -34.13 -7.26
N GLU A 146 -2.83 -34.80 -6.12
CA GLU A 146 -3.35 -36.15 -6.03
C GLU A 146 -4.87 -36.02 -6.10
N ASP A 147 -5.46 -36.76 -7.03
CA ASP A 147 -6.90 -36.74 -7.30
C ASP A 147 -7.73 -37.03 -6.03
N GLY A 148 -8.79 -36.24 -5.85
CA GLY A 148 -9.90 -36.56 -4.96
C GLY A 148 -10.04 -35.66 -3.74
N ASP A 149 -11.05 -34.80 -3.79
CA ASP A 149 -11.71 -34.10 -2.68
C ASP A 149 -10.84 -33.32 -1.68
N SER A 150 -10.79 -32.01 -1.85
CA SER A 150 -10.94 -31.09 -0.71
C SER A 150 -11.27 -29.68 -1.19
N VAL A 151 -12.41 -29.19 -0.70
CA VAL A 151 -12.81 -27.79 -0.75
C VAL A 151 -11.72 -26.97 -0.04
N ILE A 152 -11.11 -26.02 -0.75
CA ILE A 152 -10.27 -25.00 -0.11
C ILE A 152 -11.19 -23.98 0.55
N ASP A 153 -11.37 -24.14 1.85
CA ASP A 153 -11.90 -23.08 2.71
C ASP A 153 -10.82 -22.01 2.82
N LEU A 154 -11.05 -20.86 2.20
CA LEU A 154 -10.17 -19.70 2.31
C LEU A 154 -10.57 -18.94 3.57
N ASP A 155 -10.20 -19.48 4.73
CA ASP A 155 -10.34 -18.75 5.98
C ASP A 155 -9.19 -17.75 6.09
N VAL A 156 -9.53 -16.48 5.88
CA VAL A 156 -8.66 -15.33 6.12
C VAL A 156 -8.81 -14.97 7.59
N ALA A 157 -7.79 -15.31 8.39
CA ALA A 157 -7.57 -14.74 9.72
C ALA A 157 -6.61 -13.54 9.63
#